data_AF-A0A3D4T2Y1-F1
#
_entry.id   AF-A0A3D4T2Y1-F1
#
_cell.length_a   1.000
_cell.length_b   1.000
_cell.length_c   1.000
_cell.angle_alpha   90.00
_cell.angle_beta   90.00
_cell.angle_gamma   90.00
#
_symmetry.space_group_name_H-M   'P 1'
#
loop_
_entity.id
_entity.type
_entity.pdbx_description
1 polymer ?
#
loop_
_entity_poly.entity_id
_entity_poly.type
_entity_poly.pdbx_seq_one_letter_code
_entity_poly.pdbx_strand_id
1 'polypeptide(L)' 'MIALGGIIGSSLFIGSGNIIRDVGPAAILSYLLGGLLVFLAMKMLGEMAASRPAVGSFMEYSRINLGDGAAYTVGWLYWY' A
#
# COMPACT_ATOMS: atom_id res chain seq x y z
N MET A 1 11.08 7.26 9.59
CA MET A 1 11.87 7.99 8.57
C MET A 1 12.45 7.09 7.47
N ILE A 2 12.74 5.79 7.69
CA ILE A 2 13.35 4.91 6.66
C ILE A 2 12.42 4.61 5.46
N ALA A 3 11.09 4.55 5.67
CA ALA A 3 10.14 4.14 4.63
C ALA A 3 9.95 5.13 3.45
N LEU A 4 10.24 6.43 3.64
CA LEU A 4 10.01 7.45 2.60
C LEU A 4 10.91 7.23 1.37
N GLY A 5 12.16 6.80 1.58
CA GLY A 5 13.11 6.54 0.49
C GLY A 5 12.75 5.31 -0.35
N GLY A 6 12.04 4.32 0.24
CA GLY A 6 11.59 3.13 -0.48
C GLY A 6 10.28 3.33 -1.25
N ILE A 7 9.44 4.27 -0.82
CA ILE A 7 8.14 4.54 -1.45
C ILE A 7 8.26 5.41 -2.72
N ILE A 8 9.27 6.30 -2.79
CA ILE A 8 9.49 7.14 -3.97
C ILE A 8 10.24 6.31 -5.03
N GLY A 9 9.49 5.50 -5.78
CA GLY A 9 10.01 4.65 -6.85
C GLY A 9 10.22 5.38 -8.18
N SER A 10 10.92 4.73 -9.11
CA SER A 10 11.18 5.24 -10.47
C SER A 10 9.89 5.49 -11.27
N SER A 11 8.79 4.82 -10.92
CA SER A 11 7.47 4.99 -11.52
C SER A 11 6.91 6.41 -11.39
N LEU A 12 7.27 7.14 -10.32
CA LEU A 12 6.85 8.54 -10.16
C LEU A 12 7.46 9.44 -11.25
N PHE A 13 8.68 9.14 -11.71
CA PHE A 13 9.37 9.97 -12.71
C PHE A 13 9.15 9.48 -14.14
N ILE A 14 9.16 8.16 -14.34
CA ILE A 14 9.05 7.55 -15.68
C ILE A 14 7.58 7.36 -16.10
N GLY A 15 6.71 7.01 -15.15
CA GLY A 15 5.31 6.69 -15.42
C GLY A 15 4.39 7.90 -15.47
N SER A 16 4.60 8.89 -14.59
CA SER A 16 3.65 10.01 -14.43
C SER A 16 3.47 10.86 -15.68
N GLY A 17 4.54 11.06 -16.45
CA GLY A 17 4.47 11.83 -17.71
C GLY A 17 3.56 11.17 -18.75
N ASN A 18 3.55 9.84 -18.83
CA ASN A 18 2.68 9.11 -19.74
C ASN A 18 1.22 9.15 -19.25
N ILE A 19 0.97 8.97 -17.95
CA ILE A 19 -0.38 9.03 -17.39
C ILE A 19 -1.00 10.41 -17.59
N ILE A 20 -0.25 11.49 -17.38
CA ILE A 20 -0.72 12.86 -17.62
C ILE A 20 -0.97 13.12 -19.10
N ARG A 21 -0.17 12.54 -20.00
CA ARG A 21 -0.38 12.65 -21.45
C ARG A 21 -1.65 11.94 -21.91
N ASP A 22 -1.91 10.75 -21.40
CA ASP A 22 -3.04 9.92 -21.82
C ASP A 22 -4.37 10.37 -21.18
N VAL A 23 -4.35 10.72 -19.90
CA VAL A 23 -5.55 11.03 -19.09
C VAL A 23 -5.75 12.54 -18.89
N GLY A 24 -4.74 13.35 -19.17
CA GLY A 24 -4.79 14.80 -18.97
C GLY A 24 -4.81 15.20 -17.49
N PRO A 25 -5.38 16.37 -17.14
CA PRO A 25 -5.44 16.85 -15.76
C PRO A 25 -6.16 15.91 -14.78
N ALA A 26 -7.03 15.03 -15.29
CA ALA A 26 -7.71 14.02 -14.48
C ALA A 26 -6.76 12.99 -13.85
N ALA A 27 -5.50 12.89 -14.31
CA ALA A 27 -4.46 12.11 -13.67
C ALA A 27 -4.30 12.46 -12.18
N ILE A 28 -4.47 13.74 -11.81
CA ILE A 28 -4.39 14.19 -10.41
C ILE A 28 -5.44 13.49 -9.55
N LEU A 29 -6.67 13.35 -10.04
CA LEU A 29 -7.75 12.66 -9.32
C LEU A 29 -7.42 11.18 -9.14
N SER A 30 -6.87 10.52 -10.16
CA SER A 30 -6.43 9.12 -10.08
C SER A 30 -5.33 8.93 -9.03
N TYR A 31 -4.34 9.83 -8.99
CA TYR A 31 -3.29 9.81 -7.96
C TYR A 31 -3.84 10.08 -6.56
N LEU A 32 -4.81 10.98 -6.43
CA LEU A 32 -5.42 11.31 -5.14
C LEU A 32 -6.22 10.12 -4.60
N LEU A 33 -7.01 9.46 -5.46
CA LEU A 33 -7.77 8.26 -5.10
C LEU A 33 -6.84 7.09 -4.76
N GLY A 34 -5.82 6.84 -5.58
CA GLY A 34 -4.83 5.80 -5.31
C GLY A 34 -4.06 6.05 -4.01
N GLY A 35 -3.62 7.30 -3.80
CA GLY A 35 -2.97 7.74 -2.57
C GLY A 35 -3.87 7.61 -1.35
N LEU A 36 -5.15 7.93 -1.47
CA LEU A 36 -6.13 7.78 -0.38
C LEU A 36 -6.31 6.31 0.00
N LEU A 37 -6.40 5.40 -0.98
CA LEU A 37 -6.49 3.96 -0.71
C LEU A 37 -5.26 3.43 0.03
N VAL A 38 -4.07 3.81 -0.42
CA VAL A 38 -2.81 3.43 0.25
C VAL A 38 -2.73 4.03 1.65
N PHE A 39 -3.13 5.29 1.80
CA PHE A 39 -3.19 5.95 3.10
C PHE A 39 -4.09 5.19 4.07
N LEU A 40 -5.31 4.86 3.66
CA LEU A 40 -6.26 4.11 4.49
C LEU A 40 -5.71 2.72 4.86
N ALA A 41 -5.11 2.00 3.91
CA ALA A 41 -4.51 0.71 4.18
C ALA A 41 -3.38 0.79 5.23
N MET A 42 -2.48 1.77 5.09
CA MET A 42 -1.41 2.01 6.06
C MET A 42 -1.96 2.44 7.42
N LYS A 43 -3.01 3.25 7.44
CA LYS A 43 -3.68 3.69 8.67
C LYS A 43 -4.27 2.49 9.42
N MET A 44 -4.98 1.61 8.73
CA MET A 44 -5.55 0.39 9.32
C MET A 44 -4.47 -0.56 9.83
N LEU A 45 -3.41 -0.79 9.05
CA LEU A 45 -2.26 -1.59 9.48
C LEU A 45 -1.56 -0.98 10.71
N GLY A 46 -1.45 0.34 10.76
CA GLY A 46 -0.89 1.06 11.91
C GLY A 46 -1.72 0.86 13.18
N GLU A 47 -3.05 0.92 13.09
CA GLU A 47 -3.94 0.62 14.23
C GLU A 47 -3.80 -0.85 14.69
N MET A 48 -3.70 -1.79 13.74
CA MET A 48 -3.47 -3.21 14.06
C MET A 48 -2.12 -3.40 14.78
N ALA A 49 -1.06 -2.78 14.28
CA ALA A 49 0.27 -2.81 14.89
C ALA A 49 0.31 -2.16 16.27
N ALA A 50 -0.41 -1.06 16.48
CA ALA A 50 -0.50 -0.39 17.77
C ALA A 50 -1.31 -1.23 18.79
N SER A 51 -2.39 -1.87 18.36
CA SER A 51 -3.25 -2.68 19.22
C SER A 51 -2.56 -3.96 19.71
N ARG A 52 -1.75 -4.60 18.85
CA ARG A 52 -0.98 -5.80 19.14
C ARG A 52 0.35 -5.74 18.39
N PRO A 53 1.43 -5.26 19.04
CA PRO A 53 2.76 -5.31 18.45
C PRO A 53 3.20 -6.77 18.35
N ALA A 54 2.99 -7.38 17.19
CA ALA A 54 3.41 -8.75 16.89
C ALA A 54 4.78 -8.73 16.21
N VAL A 55 5.62 -9.70 16.54
CA VAL A 55 6.87 -9.97 15.82
C VAL A 55 6.49 -10.73 14.54
N GLY A 56 6.22 -9.99 13.46
CA GLY A 56 5.75 -10.57 12.21
C GLY A 56 5.54 -9.55 11.08
N SER A 57 5.34 -10.05 9.86
CA SER A 57 5.05 -9.25 8.67
C SER A 57 3.57 -8.81 8.61
N PHE A 58 3.18 -7.93 7.69
CA PHE A 58 1.77 -7.54 7.42
C PHE A 58 0.84 -8.75 7.16
N MET A 59 1.40 -9.88 6.72
CA MET A 59 0.69 -11.17 6.64
C MET A 59 0.16 -11.63 8.01
N GLU A 60 0.94 -11.47 9.09
CA GLU A 60 0.55 -11.86 10.44
C GLU A 60 -0.58 -10.97 10.97
N TYR A 61 -0.52 -9.67 10.69
CA TYR A 61 -1.60 -8.74 11.01
C TYR A 61 -2.90 -9.10 10.28
N SER A 62 -2.79 -9.54 9.02
CA SER A 62 -3.93 -10.03 8.23
C SER A 62 -4.47 -11.35 8.80
N ARG A 63 -3.60 -12.25 9.24
CA ARG A 63 -3.98 -13.54 9.86
C ARG A 63 -4.78 -13.34 11.14
N ILE A 64 -4.32 -12.46 12.01
CA ILE A 64 -4.94 -12.22 13.32
C ILE A 64 -6.30 -11.52 13.19
N ASN A 65 -6.45 -10.59 12.23
CA ASN A 65 -7.66 -9.75 12.14
C ASN A 65 -8.66 -10.21 11.07
N LEU A 66 -8.20 -10.85 9.98
CA LEU A 66 -9.04 -11.27 8.85
C LEU A 66 -9.05 -12.80 8.65
N GLY A 67 -8.22 -13.56 9.39
CA GLY A 67 -8.15 -15.01 9.32
C GLY A 67 -7.12 -15.56 8.34
N ASP A 68 -6.94 -16.89 8.35
CA ASP A 68 -5.87 -17.58 7.60
C ASP A 68 -6.00 -17.45 6.08
N GLY A 69 -7.24 -17.37 5.56
CA GLY A 69 -7.48 -17.18 4.12
C GLY A 69 -6.96 -15.84 3.62
N ALA A 70 -7.20 -14.76 4.37
CA ALA A 70 -6.69 -13.43 4.03
C ALA A 70 -5.17 -13.37 4.14
N ALA A 71 -4.58 -14.04 5.12
CA ALA A 71 -3.14 -14.16 5.26
C ALA A 71 -2.50 -14.88 4.07
N TYR A 72 -3.10 -15.98 3.59
CA TYR A 72 -2.63 -16.69 2.40
C TYR A 72 -2.65 -15.80 1.15
N THR A 73 -3.76 -15.10 0.89
CA THR A 73 -3.86 -14.20 -0.27
C THR A 73 -2.87 -13.05 -0.19
N VAL A 74 -2.74 -12.40 0.97
CA VAL A 74 -1.78 -11.30 1.17
C VAL A 74 -0.34 -11.80 1.04
N GLY A 75 -0.05 -13.00 1.56
CA GLY A 75 1.23 -13.67 1.39
C GLY A 75 1.58 -13.93 -0.07
N TRP A 76 0.62 -14.44 -0.84
CA TRP A 76 0.79 -14.73 -2.26
C TRP A 76 1.01 -13.46 -3.08
N LEU A 77 0.21 -12.41 -2.84
CA LEU A 77 0.30 -11.13 -3.53
C LEU A 77 1.59 -10.35 -3.24
N TYR A 78 2.22 -10.58 -2.09
CA TYR A 78 3.47 -9.90 -1.76
C TYR A 78 4.72 -10.68 -2.18
N TRP A 79 4.61 -12.00 -2.31
CA TRP A 79 5.71 -12.84 -2.79
C TRP A 79 5.99 -12.62 -4.29
N TYR A 80 4.97 -12.29 -5.07
CA TYR A 80 5.05 -12.02 -6.51
C TYR A 80 5.23 -10.52 -6.80
#